data_AF-A0A382TPF4-F1
#
_entry.id   AF-A0A382TPF4-F1
#
_cell.length_a   1.000
_cell.length_b   1.000
_cell.length_c   1.000
_cell.angle_alpha   90.00
_cell.angle_beta   90.00
_cell.angle_gamma   90.00
#
_symmetry.space_group_name_H-M   'P 1'
#
loop_
_entity.id
_entity.type
_entity.pdbx_description
1 polymer ?
#
loop_
_entity_poly.entity_id
_entity_poly.type
_entity_poly.pdbx_seq_one_letter_code
_entity_poly.pdbx_strand_id
1 'polypeptide(L)'
;MLGTNIYLLYIAIDYGTLIENKRGEIELIKKEISRLREKGKNLSKVDIMTLANLENNRFLWAENFEMLGKLTPEDMALTGLFYEDNKLLIRGIATTYKGQKEFEQVEKFIKILNSN
;
A
#
# COMPACT_ATOMS: atom_id res chain seq x y z
N MET A 1 68.07 -12.10 -1.61
CA MET A 1 67.60 -11.17 -0.56
C MET A 1 66.80 -9.97 -1.10
N LEU A 2 67.02 -9.50 -2.35
CA LEU A 2 66.26 -8.36 -2.91
C LEU A 2 64.80 -8.71 -3.29
N GLY A 3 64.54 -9.88 -3.90
CA GLY A 3 63.19 -10.27 -4.34
C GLY A 3 62.18 -10.48 -3.20
N THR A 4 62.65 -10.97 -2.04
CA THR A 4 61.83 -11.12 -0.83
C THR A 4 61.36 -9.79 -0.26
N ASN A 5 62.19 -8.73 -0.35
CA ASN A 5 61.83 -7.40 0.13
C ASN A 5 60.82 -6.71 -0.79
N ILE A 6 60.93 -6.91 -2.12
CA ILE A 6 59.96 -6.37 -3.09
C ILE A 6 58.58 -7.01 -2.89
N TYR A 7 58.54 -8.33 -2.65
CA TYR A 7 57.29 -9.05 -2.39
C TYR A 7 56.60 -8.60 -1.08
N LEU A 8 57.38 -8.38 -0.02
CA LEU A 8 56.85 -7.85 1.25
C LEU A 8 56.29 -6.43 1.10
N LEU A 9 56.92 -5.58 0.29
CA LEU A 9 56.41 -4.25 -0.02
C LEU A 9 55.11 -4.30 -0.81
N TYR A 10 55.00 -5.18 -1.81
CA TYR A 10 53.78 -5.37 -2.57
C TYR A 10 52.61 -5.80 -1.68
N ILE A 11 52.85 -6.76 -0.79
CA ILE A 11 51.87 -7.19 0.21
C ILE A 11 51.46 -6.02 1.11
N ALA A 12 52.41 -5.24 1.63
CA ALA A 12 52.10 -4.12 2.51
C ALA A 12 51.23 -3.05 1.82
N ILE A 13 51.49 -2.78 0.53
CA ILE A 13 50.67 -1.86 -0.28
C ILE A 13 49.25 -2.41 -0.46
N ASP A 14 49.12 -3.70 -0.80
CA ASP A 14 47.83 -4.35 -1.05
C ASP A 14 46.96 -4.46 0.21
N TYR A 15 47.58 -4.72 1.37
CA TYR A 15 46.86 -4.63 2.64
C TYR A 15 46.47 -3.19 2.99
N GLY A 16 47.31 -2.21 2.65
CA GLY A 16 46.99 -0.79 2.82
C GLY A 16 45.75 -0.38 2.02
N THR A 17 45.66 -0.77 0.74
CA THR A 17 44.50 -0.49 -0.11
C THR A 17 43.25 -1.22 0.37
N LEU A 18 43.37 -2.48 0.83
CA LEU A 18 42.26 -3.22 1.41
C LEU A 18 41.71 -2.55 2.69
N ILE A 19 42.60 -2.07 3.56
CA ILE A 19 42.22 -1.36 4.79
C ILE A 19 41.48 -0.07 4.46
N GLU A 20 41.96 0.71 3.49
CA GLU A 20 41.29 1.96 3.07
C GLU A 20 39.92 1.70 2.44
N ASN A 21 39.78 0.65 1.62
CA ASN A 21 38.49 0.24 1.07
C ASN A 21 37.50 -0.15 2.18
N LYS A 22 37.96 -0.91 3.19
CA LYS A 22 37.14 -1.28 4.36
C LYS A 22 36.73 -0.07 5.20
N ARG A 23 37.61 0.93 5.33
CA ARG A 23 37.26 2.21 5.99
C ARG A 23 36.17 2.95 5.23
N GLY A 24 36.27 3.03 3.90
CA GLY A 24 35.25 3.62 3.05
C GLY A 24 33.88 2.91 3.16
N GLU A 25 33.88 1.58 3.15
CA GLU A 25 32.66 0.78 3.38
C GLU A 25 32.02 1.10 4.75
N ILE A 26 32.83 1.19 5.82
CA ILE A 26 32.35 1.51 7.16
C ILE A 26 31.72 2.91 7.20
N GLU A 27 32.32 3.91 6.54
CA GLU A 27 31.75 5.25 6.47
C GLU A 27 30.41 5.28 5.72
N LEU A 28 30.31 4.57 4.60
CA LEU A 28 29.06 4.44 3.85
C LEU A 28 27.96 3.79 4.69
N ILE A 29 28.27 2.71 5.40
CA ILE A 29 27.33 2.02 6.29
C ILE A 29 26.87 2.96 7.41
N LYS A 30 27.78 3.72 8.03
CA LYS A 30 27.42 4.70 9.08
C LYS A 30 26.49 5.79 8.54
N LYS A 31 26.76 6.29 7.33
CA LYS A 31 25.92 7.29 6.67
C LYS A 31 24.51 6.74 6.38
N GLU A 32 24.44 5.50 5.90
CA GLU A 32 23.16 4.84 5.61
C GLU A 32 22.35 4.56 6.88
N ILE A 33 22.99 4.09 7.95
CA ILE A 33 22.34 3.92 9.27
C ILE A 33 21.77 5.24 9.77
N SER A 34 22.52 6.34 9.63
CA SER A 34 22.08 7.67 10.06
C SER A 34 20.87 8.14 9.26
N ARG A 35 20.91 7.98 7.93
CA ARG A 35 19.78 8.27 7.03
C ARG A 35 18.54 7.45 7.36
N LEU A 36 18.70 6.15 7.62
CA LEU A 36 17.60 5.27 8.01
C LEU A 36 17.02 5.64 9.37
N ARG A 37 17.85 6.06 10.33
CA ARG A 37 17.41 6.56 11.64
C ARG A 37 16.66 7.90 11.54
N GLU A 38 17.10 8.80 10.67
CA GLU A 38 16.39 10.07 10.40
C GLU A 38 15.04 9.80 9.71
N LYS A 39 15.00 8.92 8.71
CA LYS A 39 13.77 8.50 8.04
C LYS A 39 12.80 7.81 9.02
N GLY A 40 13.32 6.99 9.93
CA GLY A 40 12.54 6.35 11.00
C GLY A 40 12.08 7.31 12.09
N LYS A 41 12.87 8.36 12.43
CA LYS A 41 12.46 9.45 13.32
C LYS A 41 11.32 10.30 12.72
N ASN A 42 11.27 10.39 11.39
CA ASN A 42 10.26 11.14 10.65
C ASN A 42 9.02 10.31 10.25
N LEU A 43 8.99 9.00 10.55
CA LEU A 43 7.70 8.32 10.71
C LEU A 43 7.15 8.78 12.04
N SER A 44 6.16 9.67 12.02
CA SER A 44 5.58 10.12 13.27
C SER A 44 4.98 8.89 13.96
N LYS A 45 5.09 8.82 15.29
CA LYS A 45 4.39 7.79 16.08
C LYS A 45 2.91 7.73 15.70
N VAL A 46 2.35 8.86 15.26
CA VAL A 46 0.99 8.99 14.72
C VAL A 46 0.81 8.18 13.44
N ASP A 47 1.73 8.21 12.48
CA ASP A 47 1.62 7.45 11.23
C ASP A 47 1.66 5.93 11.48
N ILE A 48 2.55 5.47 12.36
CA ILE A 48 2.65 4.05 12.73
C ILE A 48 1.39 3.59 13.46
N MET A 49 0.91 4.38 14.43
CA MET A 49 -0.33 4.07 15.15
C MET A 49 -1.55 4.18 14.24
N THR A 50 -1.55 5.10 13.28
CA THR A 50 -2.61 5.23 12.27
C THR A 50 -2.62 4.02 11.36
N LEU A 51 -1.47 3.57 10.88
CA LEU A 51 -1.36 2.37 10.05
C LEU A 51 -1.78 1.11 10.83
N ALA A 52 -1.31 0.94 12.07
CA ALA A 52 -1.69 -0.19 12.93
C ALA A 52 -3.17 -0.16 13.32
N ASN A 53 -3.75 1.04 13.52
CA ASN A 53 -5.19 1.20 13.72
C ASN A 53 -5.97 0.94 12.43
N LEU A 54 -5.45 1.31 11.25
CA LEU A 54 -6.07 1.00 9.97
C LEU A 54 -6.00 -0.49 9.63
N GLU A 55 -4.96 -1.20 10.05
CA GLU A 55 -4.85 -2.66 9.88
C GLU A 55 -5.78 -3.40 10.84
N ASN A 56 -5.84 -2.99 12.12
CA ASN A 56 -6.77 -3.60 13.09
C ASN A 56 -8.23 -3.20 12.85
N ASN A 57 -8.48 -2.00 12.31
CA ASN A 57 -9.79 -1.51 11.87
C ASN A 57 -9.91 -1.55 10.35
N ARG A 58 -9.30 -2.53 9.67
CA ARG A 58 -9.57 -2.81 8.26
C ARG A 58 -10.99 -3.37 8.17
N PHE A 59 -11.96 -2.50 8.43
CA PHE A 59 -13.38 -2.77 8.46
C PHE A 59 -13.77 -3.26 7.08
N LEU A 60 -14.41 -4.43 7.06
CA LEU A 60 -15.70 -4.81 6.45
C LEU A 60 -16.13 -4.19 5.10
N TRP A 61 -15.60 -3.07 4.63
CA TRP A 61 -15.90 -2.49 3.33
C TRP A 61 -15.62 -3.44 2.18
N ALA A 62 -14.56 -4.25 2.25
CA ALA A 62 -14.30 -5.27 1.23
C ALA A 62 -15.44 -6.31 1.17
N GLU A 63 -15.85 -6.83 2.32
CA GLU A 63 -16.96 -7.79 2.43
C GLU A 63 -18.31 -7.13 2.09
N ASN A 64 -18.52 -5.89 2.52
CA ASN A 64 -19.71 -5.10 2.22
C ASN A 64 -19.80 -4.77 0.73
N PHE A 65 -18.69 -4.47 0.06
CA PHE A 65 -18.65 -4.24 -1.39
C PHE A 65 -18.80 -5.55 -2.17
N GLU A 66 -18.26 -6.65 -1.67
CA GLU A 66 -18.51 -7.98 -2.23
C GLU A 66 -20.00 -8.33 -2.14
N MET A 67 -20.61 -8.12 -0.97
CA MET A 67 -22.05 -8.32 -0.75
C MET A 67 -22.86 -7.38 -1.64
N LEU A 68 -22.51 -6.09 -1.71
CA LEU A 68 -23.16 -5.13 -2.60
C LEU A 68 -23.09 -5.57 -4.06
N GLY A 69 -21.94 -6.09 -4.51
CA GLY A 69 -21.77 -6.66 -5.84
C GLY A 69 -22.67 -7.88 -6.08
N LYS A 70 -22.75 -8.80 -5.11
CA LYS A 70 -23.65 -9.97 -5.17
C LYS A 70 -25.13 -9.60 -5.21
N LEU A 71 -25.51 -8.51 -4.54
CA LEU A 71 -26.89 -8.00 -4.50
C LEU A 71 -27.22 -7.13 -5.72
N THR A 72 -26.23 -6.66 -6.48
CA THR A 72 -26.44 -5.86 -7.69
C THR A 72 -27.00 -6.75 -8.79
N PRO A 73 -28.17 -6.41 -9.38
CA PRO A 73 -28.75 -7.19 -10.47
C PRO A 73 -27.83 -7.28 -11.70
N GLU A 74 -27.93 -8.36 -12.48
CA GLU A 74 -27.10 -8.57 -13.69
C GLU A 74 -27.32 -7.49 -14.77
N ASP A 75 -28.51 -6.89 -14.79
CA ASP A 75 -28.93 -5.82 -15.69
C ASP A 75 -28.63 -4.40 -15.14
N MET A 76 -27.87 -4.31 -14.05
CA MET A 76 -27.45 -3.07 -13.40
C MET A 76 -25.93 -3.03 -13.20
N ALA A 77 -25.32 -1.88 -13.50
CA ALA A 77 -23.92 -1.61 -13.21
C ALA A 77 -23.80 -0.46 -12.21
N LEU A 78 -23.04 -0.66 -11.13
CA LEU A 78 -22.66 0.42 -10.23
C LEU A 78 -21.53 1.23 -10.90
N THR A 79 -21.75 2.53 -11.03
CA THR A 79 -20.84 3.46 -11.73
C THR A 79 -20.12 4.42 -10.79
N GLY A 80 -20.49 4.43 -9.51
CA GLY A 80 -19.77 5.23 -8.53
C GLY A 80 -20.17 4.96 -7.09
N LEU A 81 -19.20 5.16 -6.20
CA LEU A 81 -19.34 5.07 -4.75
C LEU A 81 -18.67 6.30 -4.17
N PHE A 82 -19.44 7.18 -3.53
CA PHE A 82 -18.96 8.42 -2.95
C PHE A 82 -19.37 8.47 -1.49
N TYR A 83 -18.44 8.86 -0.61
CA TYR A 83 -18.75 9.08 0.81
C TYR A 83 -18.55 10.55 1.13
N GLU A 84 -19.65 11.27 1.33
CA GLU A 84 -19.68 12.71 1.58
C GLU A 84 -20.73 13.00 2.65
N ASP A 85 -20.45 13.96 3.55
CA ASP A 85 -21.37 14.37 4.62
C ASP A 85 -21.96 13.20 5.46
N ASN A 86 -21.11 12.24 5.82
CA ASN A 86 -21.49 11.01 6.53
C ASN A 86 -22.52 10.14 5.80
N LYS A 87 -22.66 10.27 4.48
CA LYS A 87 -23.57 9.48 3.64
C LYS A 87 -22.79 8.76 2.56
N LEU A 88 -23.11 7.48 2.37
CA LEU A 88 -22.67 6.72 1.21
C LEU A 88 -23.65 6.92 0.06
N LEU A 89 -23.16 7.51 -1.03
CA LEU A 89 -23.88 7.68 -2.28
C LEU A 89 -23.44 6.59 -3.26
N ILE A 90 -24.40 5.81 -3.75
CA ILE A 90 -24.18 4.79 -4.77
C ILE A 90 -24.82 5.28 -6.06
N ARG A 91 -24.04 5.34 -7.14
CA ARG A 91 -24.53 5.61 -8.49
C ARG A 91 -24.54 4.32 -9.28
N GLY A 92 -25.59 4.11 -10.05
CA GLY A 92 -25.71 2.96 -10.93
C GLY A 92 -26.55 3.29 -12.15
N ILE A 93 -26.38 2.47 -13.19
CA ILE A 93 -27.16 2.52 -14.43
C ILE A 93 -27.74 1.12 -14.61
N ALA A 94 -29.04 1.05 -14.92
CA ALA A 94 -29.75 -0.19 -15.17
C ALA A 94 -30.38 -0.18 -16.57
N THR A 95 -30.47 -1.34 -17.21
CA THR A 95 -31.04 -1.45 -18.55
C THR A 95 -32.56 -1.46 -18.51
N THR A 96 -33.23 -0.71 -19.40
CA THR A 96 -34.68 -0.68 -19.48
C THR A 96 -35.18 -1.63 -20.58
N TYR A 97 -36.11 -2.52 -20.27
CA TYR A 97 -36.75 -3.40 -21.27
C TYR A 97 -38.12 -2.85 -21.70
N LYS A 98 -38.45 -2.93 -23.00
CA LYS A 98 -39.78 -2.54 -23.51
C LYS A 98 -40.86 -3.38 -22.83
N GLY A 99 -41.73 -2.73 -22.05
CA GLY A 99 -42.86 -3.36 -21.36
C GLY A 99 -42.68 -3.54 -19.84
N GLN A 100 -41.48 -3.32 -19.30
CA GLN A 100 -41.27 -3.17 -17.85
C GLN A 100 -41.38 -1.69 -17.46
N LYS A 101 -41.87 -1.41 -16.24
CA LYS A 101 -41.83 -0.04 -15.71
C LYS A 101 -40.38 0.35 -15.51
N GLU A 102 -40.00 1.54 -15.97
CA GLU A 102 -38.64 2.11 -15.91
C GLU A 102 -38.02 2.12 -14.50
N PHE A 103 -38.83 1.94 -13.45
CA PHE A 103 -38.42 1.98 -12.05
C PHE A 103 -38.34 0.61 -11.34
N GLU A 104 -38.79 -0.46 -11.99
CA GLU A 104 -39.00 -1.76 -11.32
C GLU A 104 -37.67 -2.39 -10.83
N GLN A 105 -36.61 -2.30 -11.64
CA GLN A 105 -35.29 -2.82 -11.28
C GLN A 105 -34.65 -2.05 -10.14
N VAL A 106 -34.79 -0.72 -10.14
CA VAL A 106 -34.27 0.15 -9.07
C VAL A 106 -35.02 -0.13 -7.76
N GLU A 107 -36.35 -0.25 -7.81
CA GLU A 107 -37.17 -0.54 -6.63
C GLU A 107 -36.84 -1.92 -6.04
N LYS A 108 -36.66 -2.93 -6.90
CA LYS A 108 -36.24 -4.27 -6.48
C LYS A 108 -34.87 -4.24 -5.80
N PHE A 109 -33.91 -3.51 -6.35
CA PHE A 109 -32.59 -3.34 -5.74
C PHE A 109 -32.67 -2.66 -4.37
N ILE A 110 -33.44 -1.57 -4.25
CA ILE A 110 -33.65 -0.90 -2.95
C ILE A 110 -34.32 -1.84 -1.94
N LYS A 111 -35.30 -2.63 -2.36
CA LYS A 111 -35.93 -3.63 -1.47
C LYS A 111 -34.93 -4.67 -0.98
N ILE A 112 -34.06 -5.17 -1.86
CA ILE A 112 -33.00 -6.12 -1.50
C ILE A 112 -32.05 -5.52 -0.46
N LEU A 113 -31.64 -4.26 -0.66
CA LEU A 113 -30.78 -3.54 0.28
C LEU A 113 -31.44 -3.30 1.65
N ASN A 114 -32.74 -3.02 1.70
CA ASN A 114 -33.46 -2.81 2.97
C ASN A 114 -33.82 -4.09 3.72
N SER A 115 -33.72 -5.25 3.06
CA SER A 115 -34.11 -6.55 3.64
C SER A 115 -32.93 -7.33 4.23
N ASN A 116 -31.70 -6.82 4.07
CA ASN A 116 -30.45 -7.38 4.58
C ASN A 116 -29.75 -6.35 5.48
#